data_AF-A0A6B3CYN7-F1
#
_entry.id   AF-A0A6B3CYN7-F1
#
_cell.length_a   1.000
_cell.length_b   1.000
_cell.length_c   1.000
_cell.angle_alpha   90.00
_cell.angle_beta   90.00
_cell.angle_gamma   90.00
#
_symmetry.space_group_name_H-M   'P 1'
#
loop_
_entity.id
_entity.type
_entity.pdbx_description
1 polymer ?
#
loop_
_entity_poly.entity_id
_entity_poly.type
_entity_poly.pdbx_seq_one_letter_code
_entity_poly.pdbx_strand_id
1 'polypeptide(L)'
;LGPDDVAHLRAVAAALPPEGHAVPLDGPGPIRLPEPEALVRAFLDAVADTLPRTPAAPHACGRPFAARGAQRLPDAHDWAAEVAAGMDAGVRISLRLDLSAYDLFDRDADGAAGTEGGGPTGVRNAGAAVVQVHSLA
;
A
#
# COMPACT_ATOMS: atom_id res chain seq x y z
N LEU A 1 5.34 14.97 8.52
CA LEU A 1 4.28 16.01 8.53
C LEU A 1 3.60 15.92 9.87
N GLY A 2 3.36 17.06 10.53
CA GLY A 2 2.56 17.06 11.75
C GLY A 2 1.10 16.69 11.46
N PRO A 3 0.29 16.36 12.48
CA PRO A 3 -1.12 16.01 12.30
C PRO A 3 -1.92 17.14 11.63
N ASP A 4 -1.65 18.39 11.97
CA ASP A 4 -2.32 19.55 11.36
C ASP A 4 -1.96 19.72 9.88
N ASP A 5 -0.70 19.47 9.51
CA ASP A 5 -0.27 19.49 8.10
C ASP A 5 -1.00 18.42 7.29
N VAL A 6 -1.16 17.22 7.87
CA VAL A 6 -1.89 16.11 7.24
C VAL A 6 -3.37 16.46 7.06
N ALA A 7 -4.00 17.07 8.07
CA ALA A 7 -5.38 17.53 7.96
C ALA A 7 -5.53 18.61 6.87
N HIS A 8 -4.57 19.53 6.77
CA HIS A 8 -4.57 20.55 5.73
C HIS A 8 -4.43 19.95 4.33
N LEU A 9 -3.54 18.97 4.14
CA LEU A 9 -3.38 18.28 2.86
C LEU A 9 -4.66 17.58 2.41
N ARG A 10 -5.34 16.92 3.35
CA ARG A 10 -6.64 16.29 3.07
C ARG A 10 -7.70 17.31 2.67
N ALA A 11 -7.72 18.47 3.31
CA ALA A 11 -8.63 19.55 2.93
C ALA A 11 -8.33 20.08 1.52
N VAL A 12 -7.06 20.22 1.14
CA VAL A 12 -6.65 20.62 -0.21
C VAL A 12 -7.06 19.56 -1.24
N ALA A 13 -6.81 18.27 -0.95
CA ALA A 13 -7.20 17.16 -1.81
C ALA A 13 -8.73 17.09 -2.02
N ALA A 14 -9.50 17.27 -0.95
CA ALA A 14 -10.97 17.29 -1.01
C ALA A 14 -11.53 18.50 -1.79
N ALA A 15 -10.77 19.60 -1.86
CA ALA A 15 -11.13 20.78 -2.66
C ALA A 15 -10.68 20.67 -4.12
N LEU A 16 -9.93 19.63 -4.50
CA LEU A 16 -9.42 19.47 -5.87
C LEU A 16 -10.58 19.19 -6.83
N PRO A 17 -10.78 20.02 -7.88
CA PRO A 17 -11.83 19.77 -8.84
C PRO A 17 -11.53 18.49 -9.64
N PRO A 18 -12.55 17.81 -10.19
CA PRO A 18 -12.40 16.58 -10.97
C PRO A 18 -11.37 16.70 -12.10
N GLU A 19 -11.33 17.84 -12.77
CA GLU A 19 -10.41 18.12 -13.87
C GLU A 19 -8.94 18.12 -13.41
N GLY A 20 -8.68 18.39 -12.12
CA GLY A 20 -7.34 18.43 -11.53
C GLY A 20 -6.70 17.06 -11.31
N HIS A 21 -7.47 15.98 -11.42
CA HIS A 21 -6.99 14.60 -11.25
C HIS A 21 -7.59 13.64 -12.31
N ALA A 22 -7.96 14.18 -13.48
CA ALA A 22 -8.59 13.43 -14.56
C ALA A 22 -7.61 12.69 -15.49
N VAL A 23 -6.30 12.74 -15.21
CA VAL A 23 -5.29 12.02 -16.00
C VAL A 23 -5.26 10.55 -15.60
N PRO A 24 -5.52 9.60 -16.51
CA PRO A 24 -5.50 8.17 -16.18
C PRO A 24 -4.14 7.69 -15.68
N LEU A 25 -4.16 6.75 -14.73
CA LEU A 25 -2.98 5.99 -14.34
C LEU A 25 -2.57 5.03 -15.46
N ASP A 26 -1.26 4.85 -15.65
CA ASP A 26 -0.71 3.88 -16.58
C ASP A 26 -0.99 2.43 -16.13
N GLY A 27 -1.25 1.54 -17.09
CA GLY A 27 -1.37 0.10 -16.84
C GLY A 27 -2.46 -0.58 -17.66
N PRO A 28 -2.46 -1.93 -17.72
CA PRO A 28 -3.52 -2.68 -18.37
C PRO A 28 -4.81 -2.68 -17.52
N GLY A 29 -5.97 -2.77 -18.18
CA GLY A 29 -7.27 -2.93 -17.53
C GLY A 29 -8.19 -1.71 -17.68
N PRO A 30 -9.25 -1.62 -16.84
CA PRO A 30 -10.16 -0.47 -16.84
C PRO A 30 -9.44 0.83 -16.49
N ILE A 31 -9.93 1.96 -17.01
CA ILE A 31 -9.39 3.29 -16.69
C ILE A 31 -9.48 3.54 -15.19
N ARG A 32 -8.36 3.92 -14.59
CA ARG A 32 -8.24 4.32 -13.19
C ARG A 32 -7.74 5.75 -13.13
N LEU A 33 -8.36 6.56 -12.29
CA LEU A 33 -7.88 7.91 -11.97
C LEU A 33 -7.04 7.88 -10.69
N PRO A 34 -6.06 8.79 -10.55
CA PRO A 34 -5.32 8.97 -9.31
C PRO A 34 -6.26 9.40 -8.18
N GLU A 35 -5.93 8.96 -6.97
CA GLU A 35 -6.57 9.46 -5.76
C GLU A 35 -6.04 10.88 -5.47
N PRO A 36 -6.93 11.88 -5.23
CA PRO A 36 -6.51 13.29 -5.05
C PRO A 36 -5.45 13.52 -3.96
N GLU A 37 -5.55 12.89 -2.79
CA GLU A 37 -4.60 13.06 -1.69
C GLU A 37 -3.20 12.54 -2.08
N ALA A 38 -3.13 11.38 -2.72
CA ALA A 38 -1.91 10.80 -3.26
C ALA A 38 -1.27 11.71 -4.34
N LEU A 39 -2.09 12.31 -5.22
CA LEU A 39 -1.60 13.22 -6.26
C LEU A 39 -1.03 14.52 -5.67
N VAL A 40 -1.71 15.12 -4.70
CA VAL A 40 -1.24 16.33 -4.00
C VAL A 40 0.06 16.04 -3.24
N ARG A 41 0.16 14.90 -2.58
CA ARG A 41 1.40 14.47 -1.90
C ARG A 41 2.55 14.31 -2.90
N ALA A 42 2.32 13.60 -4.00
CA ALA A 42 3.34 13.41 -5.04
C ALA A 42 3.82 14.75 -5.63
N PHE A 43 2.91 15.71 -5.82
CA PHE A 43 3.27 17.06 -6.25
C PHE A 43 4.19 17.76 -5.24
N LEU A 44 3.87 17.71 -3.95
CA LEU A 44 4.69 18.34 -2.91
C LEU A 44 6.06 17.68 -2.77
N ASP A 45 6.13 16.36 -2.88
CA ASP A 45 7.39 15.62 -2.89
C ASP A 45 8.24 16.04 -4.11
N ALA A 46 7.62 16.16 -5.29
CA ALA A 46 8.30 16.65 -6.49
C ALA A 46 8.81 18.10 -6.34
N VAL A 47 8.05 18.98 -5.70
CA VAL A 47 8.51 20.34 -5.38
C VAL A 47 9.70 20.29 -4.42
N ALA A 48 9.61 19.47 -3.36
CA ALA A 48 10.68 19.31 -2.38
C ALA A 48 11.98 18.80 -3.02
N ASP A 49 11.89 17.90 -4.01
CA ASP A 49 13.04 17.40 -4.77
C ASP A 49 13.76 18.49 -5.59
N THR A 50 13.05 19.57 -5.96
CA THR A 50 13.67 20.72 -6.65
C THR A 50 14.35 21.71 -5.71
N LEU A 51 14.12 21.64 -4.40
CA LEU A 51 14.69 22.60 -3.46
C LEU A 51 16.22 22.48 -3.40
N PRO A 52 16.98 23.58 -3.53
CA PRO A 52 18.43 23.53 -3.49
C PRO A 52 18.96 22.91 -2.19
N ARG A 53 19.60 21.74 -2.30
CA ARG A 53 20.43 21.20 -1.21
C ARG A 53 21.74 22.00 -1.19
N THR A 54 21.77 23.07 -0.40
CA THR A 54 22.95 23.94 -0.26
C THR A 54 24.10 23.18 0.41
N PRO A 55 25.37 23.58 0.19
CA PRO A 55 26.51 23.00 0.93
C PRO A 55 26.40 23.11 2.46
N ALA A 56 25.55 24.02 2.96
CA ALA A 56 25.29 24.19 4.38
C ALA A 56 24.30 23.14 4.95
N ALA A 57 23.49 22.49 4.11
CA ALA A 57 22.42 21.59 4.57
C ALA A 57 22.91 20.42 5.45
N PRO A 58 24.05 19.74 5.17
CA PRO A 58 24.57 18.71 6.06
C PRO A 58 25.03 19.25 7.43
N HIS A 59 25.40 20.53 7.51
CA HIS A 59 25.80 21.20 8.74
C HIS A 59 24.58 21.64 9.58
N ALA A 60 23.49 22.04 8.92
CA ALA A 60 22.26 22.47 9.58
C ALA A 60 21.36 21.30 10.00
N CYS A 61 21.24 20.28 9.16
CA CYS A 61 20.27 19.19 9.33
C CYS A 61 20.94 17.81 9.53
N GLY A 62 22.26 17.73 9.50
CA GLY A 62 23.00 16.47 9.58
C GLY A 62 23.12 15.75 8.23
N ARG A 63 24.18 14.94 8.10
CA ARG A 63 24.49 14.21 6.86
C ARG A 63 23.41 13.20 6.42
N PRO A 64 22.77 12.42 7.32
CA PRO A 64 21.73 11.47 6.92
C PRO A 64 20.57 12.06 6.11
N PHE A 65 20.18 13.30 6.39
CA PHE A 65 18.99 13.93 5.80
C PHE A 65 19.32 14.87 4.62
N ALA A 66 20.57 15.36 4.55
CA ALA A 66 20.96 16.39 3.59
C ALA A 66 22.12 16.01 2.66
N ALA A 67 22.79 14.87 2.87
CA ALA A 67 23.85 14.43 1.96
C ALA A 67 23.28 14.01 0.59
N ARG A 68 24.02 14.28 -0.48
CA ARG A 68 23.65 13.82 -1.84
C ARG A 68 23.79 12.30 -2.03
N GLY A 69 24.75 11.67 -1.35
CA GLY A 69 24.97 10.23 -1.42
C GLY A 69 24.25 9.49 -0.29
N ALA A 70 23.86 8.24 -0.53
CA ALA A 70 23.28 7.37 0.49
C ALA A 70 24.17 7.28 1.73
N GLN A 71 23.58 7.34 2.92
CA GLN A 71 24.27 7.23 4.21
C GLN A 71 23.91 5.90 4.88
N ARG A 72 24.89 5.27 5.54
CA ARG A 72 24.66 4.10 6.39
C ARG A 72 24.24 4.58 7.79
N LEU A 73 23.13 4.07 8.31
CA LEU A 73 22.63 4.34 9.67
C LEU A 73 22.36 3.03 10.42
N PRO A 74 23.40 2.35 10.93
CA PRO A 74 23.24 1.08 11.65
C PRO A 74 22.43 1.23 12.95
N ASP A 75 22.54 2.38 13.63
CA ASP A 75 21.88 2.62 14.92
C ASP A 75 20.46 3.18 14.79
N ALA A 76 19.95 3.35 13.56
CA ALA A 76 18.60 3.88 13.31
C ALA A 76 17.52 2.79 13.23
N HIS A 77 17.86 1.52 13.54
CA HIS A 77 16.93 0.40 13.42
C HIS A 77 15.68 0.59 14.28
N ASP A 78 15.86 0.95 15.56
CA ASP A 78 14.73 1.10 16.49
C ASP A 78 13.87 2.32 16.12
N TRP A 79 14.51 3.44 15.75
CA TRP A 79 13.81 4.61 15.21
C TRP A 79 13.01 4.28 13.94
N ALA A 80 13.58 3.49 13.02
CA ALA A 80 12.88 3.08 11.81
C ALA A 80 11.67 2.20 12.13
N ALA A 81 11.77 1.32 13.14
CA ALA A 81 10.66 0.51 13.61
C ALA A 81 9.54 1.36 14.24
N GLU A 82 9.90 2.38 15.03
CA GLU A 82 8.94 3.34 15.59
C GLU A 82 8.23 4.16 14.50
N VAL A 83 8.98 4.64 13.50
CA VAL A 83 8.41 5.38 12.36
C VAL A 83 7.49 4.47 11.54
N ALA A 84 7.89 3.22 11.28
CA ALA A 84 7.04 2.25 10.60
C ALA A 84 5.73 2.01 11.38
N ALA A 85 5.81 1.79 12.69
CA ALA A 85 4.63 1.64 13.54
C ALA A 85 3.72 2.88 13.54
N GLY A 86 4.29 4.09 13.43
CA GLY A 86 3.56 5.35 13.30
C GLY A 86 2.93 5.57 11.91
N MET A 87 3.55 5.08 10.84
CA MET A 87 2.96 5.09 9.49
C MET A 87 1.86 4.02 9.34
N ASP A 88 2.00 2.89 10.03
CA ASP A 88 1.03 1.79 10.09
C ASP A 88 -0.20 2.12 10.97
N ALA A 89 -0.23 3.29 11.60
CA ALA A 89 -1.39 3.76 12.36
C ALA A 89 -2.62 4.05 11.49
N GLY A 90 -2.49 4.04 10.15
CA GLY A 90 -3.60 4.32 9.22
C GLY A 90 -4.34 3.10 8.69
N VAL A 91 -3.66 1.96 8.50
CA VAL A 91 -4.23 0.79 7.81
C VAL A 91 -3.72 -0.52 8.40
N ARG A 92 -4.66 -1.39 8.83
CA ARG A 92 -4.37 -2.78 9.20
C ARG A 92 -4.86 -3.72 8.10
N ILE A 93 -4.01 -4.63 7.63
CA ILE A 93 -4.37 -5.70 6.69
C ILE A 93 -4.65 -6.99 7.46
N SER A 94 -5.77 -7.67 7.19
CA SER A 94 -6.05 -9.02 7.68
C SER A 94 -6.45 -9.96 6.55
N LEU A 95 -6.05 -11.24 6.63
CA LEU A 95 -6.46 -12.28 5.69
C LEU A 95 -7.47 -13.20 6.38
N ARG A 96 -8.70 -13.23 5.89
CA ARG A 96 -9.71 -14.20 6.35
C ARG A 96 -9.75 -15.37 5.40
N LEU A 97 -9.54 -16.57 5.94
CA LEU A 97 -9.71 -17.82 5.22
C LEU A 97 -11.09 -18.39 5.55
N ASP A 98 -11.91 -18.59 4.53
CA ASP A 98 -13.17 -19.34 4.62
C ASP A 98 -12.93 -20.71 4.00
N LEU A 99 -12.77 -21.71 4.84
CA LEU A 99 -12.34 -23.04 4.44
C LEU A 99 -13.54 -23.99 4.49
N SER A 100 -13.84 -24.65 3.37
CA SER A 100 -14.81 -25.75 3.38
C SER A 100 -14.18 -26.92 4.12
N ALA A 101 -14.70 -27.24 5.32
CA ALA A 101 -14.19 -28.31 6.16
C ALA A 101 -14.19 -29.69 5.46
N TYR A 102 -14.96 -29.85 4.38
CA TYR A 102 -15.17 -31.11 3.69
C TYR A 102 -14.18 -31.39 2.53
N ASP A 103 -13.48 -30.39 1.97
CA ASP A 103 -12.58 -30.62 0.81
C ASP A 103 -11.09 -30.55 1.16
N LEU A 104 -10.72 -29.97 2.30
CA LEU A 104 -9.32 -29.76 2.69
C LEU A 104 -8.65 -30.98 3.31
N PHE A 105 -9.43 -31.89 3.90
CA PHE A 105 -8.93 -33.04 4.64
C PHE A 105 -9.28 -34.40 4.00
N ASP A 106 -10.06 -34.42 2.91
CA ASP A 106 -10.56 -35.67 2.28
C ASP A 106 -9.82 -36.06 0.98
N ARG A 107 -8.77 -35.31 0.61
CA ARG A 107 -7.81 -35.78 -0.41
C ARG A 107 -6.89 -36.84 0.19
N ASP A 108 -7.43 -37.98 0.59
CA ASP A 108 -6.70 -39.25 0.77
C ASP A 108 -7.65 -40.47 0.92
N ALA A 109 -8.98 -40.34 0.82
CA ALA A 109 -9.88 -41.47 1.06
C ALA A 109 -10.27 -42.31 -0.18
N ASP A 110 -10.49 -41.74 -1.37
CA ASP A 110 -11.10 -42.51 -2.48
C ASP A 110 -10.25 -42.53 -3.76
N GLY A 111 -9.14 -43.25 -3.69
CA GLY A 111 -8.36 -43.68 -4.84
C GLY A 111 -8.76 -45.08 -5.33
N ALA A 112 -9.98 -45.29 -5.85
CA ALA A 112 -10.25 -46.39 -6.79
C ALA A 112 -11.64 -46.34 -7.47
N ALA A 113 -11.59 -46.13 -8.79
CA ALA A 113 -12.46 -46.68 -9.82
C ALA A 113 -13.91 -46.14 -10.01
N GLY A 114 -14.04 -45.25 -10.99
CA GLY A 114 -14.94 -45.42 -12.13
C GLY A 114 -16.34 -44.82 -12.01
N THR A 115 -16.67 -43.86 -12.87
CA THR A 115 -17.66 -44.00 -13.97
C THR A 115 -17.80 -42.65 -14.69
N GLU A 116 -17.94 -42.75 -16.01
CA GLU A 116 -18.07 -41.69 -17.00
C GLU A 116 -19.28 -40.77 -16.76
N GLY A 117 -19.08 -39.47 -16.95
CA GLY A 117 -20.15 -38.47 -16.88
C GLY A 117 -19.60 -37.04 -16.99
N GLY A 118 -19.43 -36.56 -18.23
CA GLY A 118 -18.99 -35.20 -18.52
C GLY A 118 -20.04 -34.15 -18.14
N GLY A 119 -19.96 -33.63 -16.93
CA GLY A 119 -20.54 -32.35 -16.52
C GLY A 119 -19.42 -31.31 -16.31
N PRO A 120 -19.71 -30.00 -16.41
CA PRO A 120 -18.67 -28.98 -16.33
C PRO A 120 -17.96 -29.10 -14.99
N THR A 121 -16.66 -29.41 -15.04
CA THR A 121 -15.77 -29.38 -13.89
C THR A 121 -15.60 -27.92 -13.47
N GLY A 122 -16.62 -27.39 -12.79
CA GLY A 122 -16.52 -26.15 -12.06
C GLY A 122 -15.36 -26.28 -11.09
N VAL A 123 -14.44 -25.32 -11.13
CA VAL A 123 -13.31 -25.23 -10.22
C VAL A 123 -13.88 -25.28 -8.79
N ARG A 124 -13.79 -26.44 -8.14
CA ARG A 124 -14.25 -26.62 -6.77
C ARG A 124 -13.20 -25.94 -5.89
N ASN A 125 -13.46 -24.67 -5.55
CA ASN A 125 -12.57 -23.91 -4.68
C ASN A 125 -12.66 -24.51 -3.27
N ALA A 126 -11.55 -25.08 -2.78
CA ALA A 126 -11.43 -25.67 -1.44
C ALA A 126 -11.61 -24.65 -0.29
N GLY A 127 -11.76 -23.36 -0.64
CA GLY A 127 -12.04 -22.26 0.25
C GLY A 127 -11.94 -20.93 -0.47
N ALA A 128 -12.27 -19.84 0.23
CA ALA A 128 -12.05 -18.47 -0.20
C ALA A 128 -11.05 -17.78 0.73
N ALA A 129 -10.19 -16.94 0.15
CA ALA A 129 -9.29 -16.08 0.91
C ALA A 129 -9.69 -14.62 0.65
N VAL A 130 -10.04 -13.90 1.72
CA VAL A 130 -10.48 -12.50 1.65
C VAL A 130 -9.41 -11.64 2.31
N VAL A 131 -8.75 -10.80 1.51
CA VAL A 131 -7.91 -9.72 2.03
C VAL A 131 -8.83 -8.60 2.51
N GLN A 132 -8.73 -8.26 3.77
CA GLN A 132 -9.47 -7.18 4.40
C GLN A 132 -8.51 -6.05 4.74
N VAL A 133 -8.91 -4.83 4.39
CA VAL A 133 -8.17 -3.61 4.66
C VAL A 133 -8.99 -2.80 5.66
N HIS A 134 -8.46 -2.60 6.85
CA HIS A 134 -9.12 -1.86 7.93
C HIS A 134 -8.45 -0.49 8.06
N SER A 135 -9.19 0.58 7.84
CA SER A 135 -8.73 1.92 8.21
C SER A 135 -8.74 2.06 9.74
N LEU A 136 -7.68 2.63 10.30
CA LEU A 136 -7.56 2.97 11.73
C LEU A 136 -7.65 4.49 11.98
N ALA A 137 -7.88 5.27 10.90
CA ALA A 137 -8.17 6.70 10.94
C ALA A 137 -9.68 6.97 11.09
#